data_AF-A0A2G5VA75-F1
#
_entry.id   AF-A0A2G5VA75-F1
#
_cell.length_a   1.000
_cell.length_b   1.000
_cell.length_c   1.000
_cell.angle_alpha   90.00
_cell.angle_beta   90.00
_cell.angle_gamma   90.00
#
_symmetry.space_group_name_H-M   'P 1'
#
loop_
_entity.id
_entity.type
_entity.pdbx_description
1 polymer ?
#
loop_
_entity_poly.entity_id
_entity_poly.type
_entity_poly.pdbx_seq_one_letter_code
_entity_poly.pdbx_strand_id
1 'polypeptide(L)'
;MAALLNVLLLVAIFHFGYAHRPTTLTDEQVLELVHLSCNDAKFFCPAERFLLKIGEQRIFNRFAVLQSEEAALLKTSDLPLTELFGVFRSTFCCTEGECLAQCNIFPINEKRIVSNFHEIYKEVFALHISEINEYQADYMEYLQNGKKNGFVPARVEELYDILHENEDQIMDLLAKKA
;
A
#
# COMPACT_ATOMS: atom_id res chain seq x y z
N MET A 1 -40.33 53.23 -9.07
CA MET A 1 -39.23 52.26 -9.20
C MET A 1 -39.16 51.40 -7.94
N ALA A 2 -40.00 50.37 -7.82
CA ALA A 2 -40.01 49.50 -6.62
C ALA A 2 -40.73 48.14 -6.84
N ALA A 3 -40.84 47.66 -8.09
CA ALA A 3 -41.65 46.47 -8.39
C ALA A 3 -40.93 45.43 -9.27
N LEU A 4 -39.60 45.50 -9.39
CA LEU A 4 -38.80 44.57 -10.19
C LEU A 4 -37.75 43.81 -9.38
N LEU A 5 -37.64 44.05 -8.07
CA LEU A 5 -36.59 43.45 -7.22
C LEU A 5 -37.04 42.22 -6.41
N ASN A 6 -38.28 41.75 -6.58
CA ASN A 6 -38.83 40.65 -5.76
C ASN A 6 -39.09 39.35 -6.53
N VAL A 7 -38.70 39.25 -7.81
CA VAL A 7 -38.94 38.04 -8.61
C VAL A 7 -37.67 37.16 -8.77
N LEU A 8 -36.48 37.67 -8.42
CA LEU A 8 -35.23 36.91 -8.50
C LEU A 8 -34.95 36.03 -7.26
N LEU A 9 -35.81 36.06 -6.24
CA LEU A 9 -35.59 35.33 -4.98
C LEU A 9 -36.30 33.98 -4.91
N LEU A 10 -36.93 33.52 -6.00
CA LEU A 10 -37.76 32.31 -6.01
C LEU A 10 -37.32 31.22 -7.00
N VAL A 11 -36.09 31.31 -7.54
CA VAL A 11 -35.51 30.23 -8.38
C VAL A 11 -34.31 29.54 -7.70
N ALA A 12 -33.88 30.01 -6.53
CA ALA A 12 -32.72 29.45 -5.82
C ALA A 12 -33.06 28.41 -4.72
N ILE A 13 -34.21 27.72 -4.80
CA ILE A 13 -34.58 26.69 -3.79
C ILE A 13 -34.80 25.29 -4.41
N PHE A 14 -34.74 25.14 -5.73
CA PHE A 14 -35.12 23.87 -6.38
C PHE A 14 -33.98 23.02 -6.96
N HIS A 15 -32.74 23.14 -6.47
CA HIS A 15 -31.62 22.30 -6.96
C HIS A 15 -30.86 21.49 -5.88
N PHE A 16 -31.38 21.39 -4.65
CA PHE A 16 -30.88 20.40 -3.68
C PHE A 16 -31.93 19.35 -3.35
N GLY A 17 -32.47 18.75 -4.41
CA GLY A 17 -33.10 17.44 -4.35
C GLY A 17 -32.18 16.42 -5.00
N TYR A 18 -30.91 16.36 -4.60
CA TYR A 18 -30.13 15.16 -4.83
C TYR A 18 -30.85 14.08 -4.02
N ALA A 19 -31.63 13.25 -4.71
CA ALA A 19 -32.18 12.04 -4.16
C ALA A 19 -30.98 11.14 -3.83
N HIS A 20 -30.34 11.41 -2.69
CA HIS A 20 -29.44 10.46 -2.08
C HIS A 20 -30.31 9.26 -1.76
N ARG A 21 -30.23 8.24 -2.62
CA ARG A 21 -30.67 6.91 -2.23
C ARG A 21 -29.93 6.62 -0.93
N PRO A 22 -30.63 6.34 0.18
CA PRO A 22 -29.95 5.97 1.40
C PRO A 22 -29.22 4.67 1.08
N THR A 23 -27.89 4.71 0.99
CA THR A 23 -27.19 3.44 1.02
C THR A 23 -27.41 2.87 2.42
N THR A 24 -27.66 1.57 2.48
CA THR A 24 -28.09 0.87 3.69
C THR A 24 -26.93 0.57 4.65
N LEU A 25 -25.77 1.22 4.48
CA LEU A 25 -24.56 0.88 5.22
C LEU A 25 -24.64 1.46 6.64
N THR A 26 -24.56 0.57 7.64
CA THR A 26 -24.43 0.97 9.04
C THR A 26 -23.05 1.55 9.32
N ASP A 27 -22.91 2.25 10.44
CA ASP A 27 -21.62 2.79 10.90
C ASP A 27 -20.56 1.68 11.02
N GLU A 28 -20.96 0.50 11.49
CA GLU A 28 -20.11 -0.68 11.59
C GLU A 28 -19.65 -1.15 10.21
N GLN A 29 -20.53 -1.18 9.22
CA GLN A 29 -20.18 -1.57 7.85
C GLN A 29 -19.24 -0.55 7.20
N VAL A 30 -19.44 0.74 7.45
CA VAL A 30 -18.51 1.79 7.00
C VAL A 30 -17.14 1.60 7.63
N LEU A 31 -17.07 1.36 8.94
CA LEU A 31 -15.80 1.13 9.64
C LEU A 31 -15.12 -0.14 9.15
N GLU A 32 -15.86 -1.21 8.90
CA GLU A 32 -15.33 -2.46 8.35
C GLU A 32 -14.75 -2.24 6.94
N LEU A 33 -15.47 -1.53 6.07
CA LEU A 33 -14.97 -1.18 4.73
C LEU A 33 -13.72 -0.31 4.77
N VAL A 34 -13.64 0.65 5.70
CA VAL A 34 -12.43 1.46 5.94
C VAL A 34 -11.27 0.56 6.36
N HIS A 35 -11.48 -0.38 7.29
CA HIS A 35 -10.44 -1.33 7.70
C HIS A 35 -10.01 -2.25 6.55
N LEU A 36 -10.95 -2.72 5.74
CA LEU A 36 -10.66 -3.59 4.59
C LEU A 36 -9.96 -2.84 3.45
N SER A 37 -10.26 -1.55 3.25
CA SER A 37 -9.55 -0.69 2.29
C SER A 37 -8.09 -0.47 2.68
N CYS A 38 -7.80 -0.69 3.95
CA CYS A 38 -6.55 -0.50 4.62
C CYS A 38 -5.86 -1.83 4.93
N ASN A 39 -5.91 -2.82 4.03
CA ASN A 39 -5.30 -4.12 4.27
C ASN A 39 -4.69 -4.76 3.02
N ASP A 40 -3.36 -4.74 2.94
CA ASP A 40 -2.60 -5.44 1.90
C ASP A 40 -1.44 -6.28 2.47
N ALA A 41 -1.56 -6.77 3.71
CA ALA A 41 -0.54 -7.61 4.38
C ALA A 41 0.75 -6.90 4.85
N LYS A 42 0.58 -5.85 5.68
CA LYS A 42 1.55 -5.25 6.65
C LYS A 42 2.13 -3.86 6.34
N PHE A 43 1.57 -3.08 5.42
CA PHE A 43 1.93 -1.66 5.26
C PHE A 43 0.75 -0.71 5.46
N PHE A 44 0.05 -0.89 6.58
CA PHE A 44 -1.11 -0.09 6.90
C PHE A 44 -0.96 0.66 8.22
N CYS A 45 -0.98 1.98 8.15
CA CYS A 45 -1.18 2.85 9.31
C CYS A 45 -2.35 3.80 9.03
N PRO A 46 -3.25 4.06 10.00
CA PRO A 46 -4.25 5.12 9.85
C PRO A 46 -3.55 6.43 9.54
N ALA A 47 -4.06 7.18 8.57
CA ALA A 47 -3.56 8.52 8.30
C ALA A 47 -3.68 9.38 9.58
N GLU A 48 -2.79 10.35 9.75
CA GLU A 48 -2.64 11.10 11.01
C GLU A 48 -3.97 11.70 11.51
N ARG A 49 -4.78 12.24 10.60
CA ARG A 49 -6.15 12.75 10.85
C ARG A 49 -7.05 11.75 11.57
N PHE A 50 -6.84 10.46 11.34
CA PHE A 50 -7.68 9.36 11.80
C PHE A 50 -6.97 8.45 12.79
N LEU A 51 -5.73 8.77 13.19
CA LEU A 51 -4.94 7.95 14.08
C LEU A 51 -5.23 8.28 15.54
N LEU A 52 -5.59 7.28 16.33
CA LEU A 52 -5.66 7.37 17.78
C LEU A 52 -4.48 6.61 18.41
N LYS A 53 -3.73 7.30 19.27
CA LYS A 53 -2.57 6.75 19.99
C LYS A 53 -2.97 6.44 21.43
N ILE A 54 -3.09 5.15 21.77
CA ILE A 54 -3.41 4.69 23.13
C ILE A 54 -2.26 3.81 23.62
N GLY A 55 -1.35 4.39 24.39
CA GLY A 55 -0.10 3.73 24.77
C GLY A 55 0.69 3.32 23.51
N GLU A 56 0.99 2.03 23.39
CA GLU A 56 1.67 1.45 22.22
C GLU A 56 0.72 1.17 21.05
N GLN A 57 -0.60 1.20 21.27
CA GLN A 57 -1.58 0.90 20.23
C GLN A 57 -1.77 2.08 19.27
N ARG A 58 -2.00 1.74 18.01
CA ARG A 58 -2.24 2.66 16.90
C ARG A 58 -3.48 2.17 16.16
N ILE A 59 -4.60 2.82 16.42
CA ILE A 59 -5.92 2.37 15.95
C ILE A 59 -6.64 3.51 15.26
N PHE A 60 -7.65 3.17 14.45
CA PHE A 60 -8.53 4.16 13.89
C PHE A 60 -9.34 4.89 14.97
N ASN A 61 -9.33 6.21 14.92
CA ASN A 61 -10.30 7.05 15.59
C ASN A 61 -11.66 6.90 14.90
N ARG A 62 -12.47 5.95 15.37
CA ARG A 62 -13.80 5.63 14.82
C ARG A 62 -14.69 6.87 14.68
N PHE A 63 -14.63 7.80 15.63
CA PHE A 63 -15.43 9.02 15.59
C PHE A 63 -14.98 9.95 14.46
N ALA A 64 -13.68 10.18 14.33
CA ALA A 64 -13.13 11.00 13.24
C ALA A 64 -13.43 10.38 11.87
N VAL A 65 -13.38 9.04 11.76
CA VAL A 65 -13.74 8.32 10.52
C VAL A 65 -15.21 8.54 10.19
N LEU A 66 -16.13 8.29 11.11
CA LEU A 66 -17.58 8.39 10.85
C LEU A 66 -18.07 9.82 10.60
N GLN A 67 -17.37 10.82 11.14
CA GLN A 67 -17.67 12.24 10.91
C GLN A 67 -17.02 12.83 9.65
N SER A 68 -16.20 12.05 8.95
CA SER A 68 -15.56 12.51 7.72
C SER A 68 -16.56 12.63 6.57
N GLU A 69 -16.32 13.59 5.68
CA GLU A 69 -17.13 13.78 4.47
C GLU A 69 -17.07 12.52 3.59
N GLU A 70 -15.93 11.85 3.58
CA GLU A 70 -15.69 10.65 2.79
C GLU A 70 -16.50 9.45 3.32
N ALA A 71 -16.64 9.29 4.64
CA ALA A 71 -17.57 8.30 5.20
C ALA A 71 -19.04 8.60 4.85
N ALA A 72 -19.42 9.87 4.73
CA ALA A 72 -20.74 10.25 4.24
C ALA A 72 -20.93 9.90 2.75
N LEU A 73 -19.85 9.93 1.94
CA LEU A 73 -19.89 9.44 0.56
C LEU A 73 -20.21 7.94 0.50
N LEU A 74 -19.65 7.08 1.38
CA LEU A 74 -20.07 5.66 1.41
C LEU A 74 -21.56 5.50 1.63
N LYS A 75 -22.13 6.36 2.47
CA LYS A 75 -23.53 6.29 2.83
C LYS A 75 -24.47 6.77 1.72
N THR A 76 -23.94 7.45 0.69
CA THR A 76 -24.77 8.19 -0.27
C THR A 76 -24.34 8.04 -1.73
N SER A 77 -23.23 7.36 -1.99
CA SER A 77 -22.60 7.22 -3.30
C SER A 77 -23.20 6.08 -4.13
N ASP A 78 -23.49 6.38 -5.39
CA ASP A 78 -23.81 5.38 -6.43
C ASP A 78 -22.55 4.81 -7.13
N LEU A 79 -21.35 5.18 -6.67
CA LEU A 79 -20.09 4.70 -7.24
C LEU A 79 -19.93 3.18 -7.05
N PRO A 80 -19.31 2.48 -8.02
CA PRO A 80 -18.91 1.09 -7.85
C PRO A 80 -18.02 0.92 -6.61
N LEU A 81 -18.25 -0.15 -5.84
CA LEU A 81 -17.46 -0.46 -4.63
C LEU A 81 -15.95 -0.42 -4.89
N THR A 82 -15.50 -0.86 -6.07
CA THR A 82 -14.09 -0.87 -6.48
C THR A 82 -13.47 0.52 -6.56
N GLU A 83 -14.21 1.52 -7.02
CA GLU A 83 -13.73 2.90 -7.09
C GLU A 83 -13.71 3.55 -5.70
N LEU A 84 -14.71 3.22 -4.87
CA LEU A 84 -14.74 3.63 -3.48
C LEU A 84 -13.50 3.12 -2.75
N PHE A 85 -13.15 1.83 -2.84
CA PHE A 85 -11.94 1.28 -2.18
C PHE A 85 -10.66 2.10 -2.43
N GLY A 86 -10.44 2.56 -3.66
CA GLY A 86 -9.29 3.42 -3.99
C GLY A 86 -9.33 4.77 -3.27
N VAL A 87 -10.49 5.43 -3.26
CA VAL A 87 -10.71 6.69 -2.52
C VAL A 87 -10.47 6.48 -1.03
N PHE A 88 -11.11 5.47 -0.43
CA PHE A 88 -10.95 5.15 0.99
C PHE A 88 -9.50 4.90 1.37
N ARG A 89 -8.79 4.14 0.53
CA ARG A 89 -7.38 3.86 0.77
C ARG A 89 -6.53 5.12 0.79
N SER A 90 -6.71 5.99 -0.19
CA SER A 90 -5.96 7.25 -0.28
C SER A 90 -6.29 8.24 0.84
N THR A 91 -7.49 8.15 1.42
CA THR A 91 -7.98 9.08 2.42
C THR A 91 -7.69 8.63 3.85
N PHE A 92 -7.98 7.38 4.18
CA PHE A 92 -7.95 6.86 5.54
C PHE A 92 -6.64 6.15 5.88
N CYS A 93 -5.91 5.69 4.87
CA CYS A 93 -4.64 4.99 5.05
C CYS A 93 -3.47 5.87 4.61
N CYS A 94 -2.31 5.65 5.23
CA CYS A 94 -1.05 6.17 4.74
C CYS A 94 -0.06 5.04 4.46
N THR A 95 0.81 5.25 3.47
CA THR A 95 1.86 4.30 3.05
C THR A 95 3.26 4.92 3.06
N GLU A 96 3.39 6.16 3.53
CA GLU A 96 4.65 6.88 3.62
C GLU A 96 5.44 6.47 4.86
N GLY A 97 6.77 6.44 4.77
CA GLY A 97 7.65 5.90 5.82
C GLY A 97 7.46 6.56 7.19
N GLU A 98 7.33 7.89 7.26
CA GLU A 98 7.11 8.61 8.52
C GLU A 98 5.78 8.25 9.18
N CYS A 99 4.73 8.06 8.36
CA CYS A 99 3.41 7.68 8.85
C CYS A 99 3.39 6.21 9.28
N LEU A 100 3.98 5.30 8.50
CA LEU A 100 4.11 3.88 8.86
C LEU A 100 4.95 3.67 10.13
N ALA A 101 5.98 4.48 10.35
CA ALA A 101 6.79 4.45 11.57
C ALA A 101 5.95 4.74 12.83
N GLN A 102 4.89 5.56 12.73
CA GLN A 102 3.98 5.78 13.86
C GLN A 102 3.31 4.48 14.31
N CYS A 103 3.12 3.52 13.39
CA CYS A 103 2.57 2.20 13.59
C CYS A 103 3.62 1.09 13.77
N ASN A 104 4.90 1.43 13.94
CA ASN A 104 6.03 0.48 13.98
C ASN A 104 6.10 -0.42 12.73
N ILE A 105 5.67 0.12 11.60
CA ILE A 105 5.72 -0.56 10.32
C ILE A 105 6.91 -0.01 9.55
N PHE A 106 7.86 -0.89 9.25
CA PHE A 106 9.05 -0.56 8.49
C PHE A 106 9.07 -1.43 7.23
N PRO A 107 8.65 -0.90 6.07
CA PRO A 107 8.79 -1.61 4.81
C PRO A 107 10.26 -1.89 4.53
N ILE A 108 10.64 -3.17 4.61
CA ILE A 108 11.88 -3.66 4.03
C ILE A 108 11.61 -3.71 2.52
N ASN A 109 12.01 -2.67 1.81
CA ASN A 109 12.08 -2.76 0.36
C ASN A 109 13.23 -3.71 0.04
N GLU A 110 12.89 -4.87 -0.52
CA GLU A 110 13.89 -5.78 -1.07
C GLU A 110 14.72 -5.00 -2.11
N LYS A 111 16.05 -5.02 -1.94
CA LYS A 111 16.97 -4.33 -2.84
C LYS A 111 16.81 -4.83 -4.27
N ARG A 112 17.07 -3.96 -5.24
CA ARG A 112 16.75 -4.23 -6.64
C ARG A 112 17.45 -5.49 -7.12
N ILE A 113 18.72 -5.67 -6.75
CA ILE A 113 19.53 -6.85 -7.08
C ILE A 113 18.91 -8.18 -6.65
N VAL A 114 18.20 -8.22 -5.53
CA VAL A 114 17.55 -9.44 -5.04
C VAL A 114 16.25 -9.65 -5.82
N SER A 115 15.45 -8.60 -5.97
CA SER A 115 14.16 -8.66 -6.68
C SER A 115 14.32 -9.04 -8.17
N ASN A 116 15.42 -8.64 -8.81
CA ASN A 116 15.68 -8.93 -10.23
C ASN A 116 16.69 -10.07 -10.43
N PHE A 117 17.14 -10.75 -9.37
CA PHE A 117 18.26 -11.70 -9.46
C PHE A 117 18.00 -12.81 -10.49
N HIS A 118 16.75 -13.26 -10.61
CA HIS A 118 16.34 -14.27 -11.59
C HIS A 118 16.69 -13.89 -13.05
N GLU A 119 16.75 -12.60 -13.36
CA GLU A 119 17.05 -12.08 -14.69
C GLU A 119 18.56 -11.92 -14.92
N ILE A 120 19.33 -11.67 -13.87
CA ILE A 120 20.75 -11.26 -13.95
C ILE A 120 21.73 -12.27 -13.32
N TYR A 121 21.25 -13.42 -12.84
CA TYR A 121 22.06 -14.35 -12.05
C TYR A 121 23.31 -14.84 -12.80
N LYS A 122 23.24 -14.98 -14.13
CA LYS A 122 24.37 -15.44 -14.93
C LYS A 122 25.51 -14.41 -14.95
N GLU A 123 25.15 -13.14 -15.11
CA GLU A 123 26.05 -12.00 -15.10
C GLU A 123 26.70 -11.85 -13.73
N VAL A 124 25.91 -12.00 -12.67
CA VAL A 124 26.40 -11.93 -11.28
C VAL A 124 27.38 -13.08 -10.99
N PHE A 125 27.06 -14.34 -11.31
CA PHE A 125 28.00 -15.47 -11.10
C PHE A 125 29.25 -15.38 -11.98
N ALA A 126 29.16 -14.71 -13.14
CA ALA A 126 30.30 -14.45 -14.01
C ALA A 126 31.25 -13.37 -13.44
N LEU A 127 30.91 -12.68 -12.36
CA LEU A 127 31.84 -11.79 -11.65
C LEU A 127 32.90 -12.57 -10.85
N HIS A 128 32.70 -13.86 -10.61
CA HIS A 128 33.64 -14.71 -9.86
C HIS A 128 33.90 -14.21 -8.42
N ILE A 129 32.87 -13.66 -7.77
CA ILE A 129 32.93 -13.27 -6.36
C ILE A 129 32.83 -14.56 -5.53
N SER A 130 33.88 -14.87 -4.75
CA SER A 130 33.99 -16.16 -4.04
C SER A 130 32.76 -16.47 -3.20
N GLU A 131 32.34 -15.51 -2.37
CA GLU A 131 31.21 -15.65 -1.44
C GLU A 131 29.88 -15.92 -2.14
N ILE A 132 29.69 -15.39 -3.35
CA ILE A 132 28.45 -15.59 -4.14
C ILE A 132 28.51 -16.90 -4.91
N ASN A 133 29.66 -17.21 -5.52
CA ASN A 133 29.80 -18.36 -6.41
C ASN A 133 29.67 -19.71 -5.68
N GLU A 134 29.89 -19.74 -4.37
CA GLU A 134 29.61 -20.91 -3.52
C GLU A 134 28.14 -21.36 -3.58
N TYR A 135 27.22 -20.44 -3.87
CA TYR A 135 25.79 -20.70 -3.94
C TYR A 135 25.28 -20.98 -5.36
N GLN A 136 26.16 -21.00 -6.36
CA GLN A 136 25.74 -21.15 -7.76
C GLN A 136 25.01 -22.48 -8.01
N ALA A 137 25.52 -23.58 -7.44
CA ALA A 137 24.87 -24.89 -7.57
C ALA A 137 23.50 -24.91 -6.88
N ASP A 138 23.43 -24.38 -5.65
CA ASP A 138 22.21 -24.27 -4.85
C ASP A 138 21.12 -23.47 -5.61
N TYR A 139 21.50 -22.35 -6.21
CA TYR A 139 20.57 -21.52 -6.98
C TYR A 139 20.10 -22.22 -8.27
N MET A 140 20.99 -22.91 -8.98
CA MET A 140 20.62 -23.67 -10.19
C MET A 140 19.68 -24.83 -9.87
N GLU A 141 19.90 -25.53 -8.75
CA GLU A 141 18.99 -26.57 -8.26
C GLU A 141 17.62 -25.98 -7.91
N TYR A 142 17.59 -24.83 -7.23
CA TYR A 142 16.36 -24.11 -6.92
C TYR A 142 15.54 -23.75 -8.16
N LEU A 143 16.20 -23.30 -9.25
CA LEU A 143 15.54 -23.03 -10.53
C LEU A 143 14.98 -24.29 -11.18
N GLN A 144 15.70 -25.41 -11.11
CA GLN A 144 15.31 -26.67 -11.75
C GLN A 144 14.14 -27.38 -11.06
N ASN A 145 14.10 -27.33 -9.73
CA ASN A 145 13.06 -28.01 -8.94
C ASN A 145 11.69 -27.33 -8.99
N GLY A 146 11.61 -26.17 -9.65
CA GLY A 146 10.45 -25.29 -9.69
C GLY A 146 10.19 -24.68 -8.32
N LYS A 147 9.74 -23.43 -8.26
CA LYS A 147 9.28 -22.80 -7.02
C LYS A 147 8.06 -23.56 -6.48
N LYS A 148 8.27 -24.70 -5.81
CA LYS A 148 7.19 -25.45 -5.16
C LYS A 148 6.67 -24.58 -4.02
N ASN A 149 5.50 -23.98 -4.25
CA ASN A 149 4.70 -23.27 -3.26
C ASN A 149 5.39 -22.08 -2.57
N GLY A 150 6.24 -21.33 -3.29
CA GLY A 150 6.88 -20.14 -2.72
C GLY A 150 7.91 -20.42 -1.64
N PHE A 151 8.31 -21.68 -1.45
CA PHE A 151 9.40 -22.03 -0.55
C PHE A 151 10.75 -21.65 -1.16
N VAL A 152 11.57 -20.93 -0.41
CA VAL A 152 12.97 -20.62 -0.74
C VAL A 152 13.85 -21.44 0.20
N PRO A 153 14.78 -22.28 -0.30
CA PRO A 153 15.71 -22.99 0.56
C PRO A 153 16.61 -22.03 1.34
N ALA A 154 16.96 -22.37 2.58
CA ALA A 154 17.83 -21.54 3.44
C ALA A 154 19.14 -21.10 2.75
N ARG A 155 19.76 -21.98 1.97
CA ARG A 155 20.97 -21.66 1.18
C ARG A 155 20.73 -20.58 0.13
N VAL A 156 19.54 -20.50 -0.46
CA VAL A 156 19.17 -19.45 -1.41
C VAL A 156 18.80 -18.16 -0.69
N GLU A 157 18.21 -18.24 0.51
CA GLU A 157 18.00 -17.06 1.37
C GLU A 157 19.34 -16.43 1.78
N GLU A 158 20.33 -17.23 2.19
CA GLU A 158 21.70 -16.74 2.46
C GLU A 158 22.31 -16.01 1.26
N LEU A 159 22.12 -16.55 0.04
CA LEU A 159 22.55 -15.86 -1.18
C LEU A 159 21.85 -14.50 -1.34
N TYR A 160 20.55 -14.42 -1.08
CA TYR A 160 19.80 -13.17 -1.17
C TYR A 160 20.26 -12.13 -0.13
N ASP A 161 20.61 -12.57 1.08
CA ASP A 161 21.19 -11.69 2.10
C ASP A 161 22.54 -11.13 1.65
N ILE A 162 23.43 -11.97 1.11
CA ILE A 162 24.74 -11.53 0.57
C ILE A 162 24.54 -10.54 -0.59
N LEU A 163 23.60 -10.81 -1.50
CA LEU A 163 23.28 -9.89 -2.60
C LEU A 163 22.74 -8.56 -2.08
N HIS A 164 21.88 -8.58 -1.06
CA HIS A 164 21.34 -7.39 -0.42
C HIS A 164 22.46 -6.54 0.19
N GLU A 165 23.35 -7.15 0.97
CA GLU A 165 24.43 -6.44 1.64
C GLU A 165 25.44 -5.83 0.65
N ASN A 166 25.64 -6.47 -0.51
CA ASN A 166 26.69 -6.10 -1.47
C ASN A 166 26.17 -5.46 -2.78
N GLU A 167 24.90 -5.04 -2.84
CA GLU A 167 24.26 -4.52 -4.07
C GLU A 167 25.14 -3.49 -4.80
N ASP A 168 25.58 -2.44 -4.10
CA ASP A 168 26.32 -1.34 -4.73
C ASP A 168 27.61 -1.81 -5.41
N GLN A 169 28.38 -2.66 -4.72
CA GLN A 169 29.62 -3.22 -5.25
C GLN A 169 29.36 -4.13 -6.46
N ILE A 170 28.34 -4.97 -6.40
CA ILE A 170 28.01 -5.89 -7.50
C ILE A 170 27.54 -5.10 -8.72
N MET A 171 26.68 -4.09 -8.53
CA MET A 171 26.18 -3.24 -9.60
C MET A 171 27.32 -2.44 -10.26
N ASP A 172 28.27 -1.93 -9.49
CA ASP A 172 29.48 -1.28 -10.00
C ASP A 172 30.33 -2.22 -10.86
N LEU A 173 30.48 -3.48 -10.44
CA LEU A 173 31.22 -4.49 -11.20
C LEU A 173 30.50 -4.89 -12.48
N LEU A 174 29.18 -5.02 -12.45
CA LEU A 174 28.35 -5.28 -13.64
C LEU A 174 28.46 -4.13 -14.64
N ALA A 175 28.38 -2.88 -14.18
CA ALA A 175 28.51 -1.71 -15.04
C ALA A 175 29.88 -1.58 -15.71
N LYS A 176 30.97 -2.03 -15.04
CA LYS A 176 32.32 -2.04 -15.61
C LYS A 176 32.56 -3.13 -16.65
N LYS A 177 31.72 -4.18 -16.67
CA LYS A 177 31.78 -5.27 -17.64
C LYS A 177 30.88 -5.07 -18.87
N ALA A 178 29.92 -4.16 -18.80
CA ALA A 178 29.03 -3.78 -19.90
C ALA A 178 29.74 -2.89 -20.94
#